data_AF-A0AAV9ZRT0-F1
#
_entry.id   AF-A0AAV9ZRT0-F1
#
_cell.length_a   1.000
_cell.length_b   1.000
_cell.length_c   1.000
_cell.angle_alpha   90.00
_cell.angle_beta   90.00
_cell.angle_gamma   90.00
#
_symmetry.space_group_name_H-M   'P 1'
#
loop_
_entity.id
_entity.type
_entity.pdbx_description
1 polymer ?
#
loop_
_entity_poly.entity_id
_entity_poly.type
_entity_poly.pdbx_seq_one_letter_code
_entity_poly.pdbx_strand_id
1 'polypeptide(L)'
;MDADQTPAPIPVFTSEIDEARERAIMAGAMAGLMLGELRKNVSALLKTAQRLAEEVSLPPDLESITFVLSAVDEIRDLMLHMPTIPCPRPPTRCFVKAPLEPAETRPQQPSKPRHQPTAARRDAAKPSRRALPSTRLIVDLSGCHPTKKPHPASLCNALNDALGGRLAVSAVSTTRSGNLILHASAPACSAQALAAHRSLVWSTISPLLGITDPAEPPMYLADPWHKVVFHRVPLMQPGALPSDRDFIREVAKRNQLPGTQYRIGNVRFLLERDKAPREEVTVRVDFIEQEDARRFLRDGIFLFGSHCRATRYKPRSSNGRQTSGGHG
;
A
#
# COMPACT_ATOMS: atom_id res chain seq x y z
N MET A 1 -30.51 3.22 -71.23
CA MET A 1 -30.15 4.26 -70.25
C MET A 1 -30.49 3.67 -68.90
N ASP A 2 -29.55 2.98 -68.26
CA ASP A 2 -29.73 2.49 -66.90
C ASP A 2 -28.40 2.70 -66.18
N ALA A 3 -28.41 3.62 -65.23
CA ALA A 3 -27.26 4.00 -64.42
C ALA A 3 -27.18 3.02 -63.24
N ASP A 4 -26.13 2.22 -63.24
CA ASP A 4 -25.78 1.26 -62.19
C ASP A 4 -25.22 2.03 -60.97
N GLN A 5 -26.06 2.25 -59.96
CA GLN A 5 -25.67 2.86 -58.68
C GLN A 5 -25.20 1.77 -57.72
N THR A 6 -23.89 1.67 -57.56
CA THR A 6 -23.26 0.82 -56.54
C THR A 6 -23.37 1.50 -55.17
N PRO A 7 -23.92 0.84 -54.13
CA PRO A 7 -24.06 1.45 -52.81
C PRO A 7 -22.70 1.52 -52.08
N ALA A 8 -22.42 2.66 -51.46
CA ALA A 8 -21.23 2.89 -50.66
C ALA A 8 -21.25 2.06 -49.35
N PRO A 9 -20.09 1.56 -48.89
CA PRO A 9 -20.00 0.76 -47.68
C PRO A 9 -20.26 1.60 -46.42
N ILE A 10 -21.17 1.11 -45.58
CA ILE A 10 -21.52 1.72 -44.29
C ILE A 10 -20.37 1.48 -43.29
N PRO A 11 -19.86 2.53 -42.62
CA PRO A 11 -18.84 2.37 -41.59
C PRO A 11 -19.43 1.71 -40.34
N VAL A 12 -18.83 0.57 -39.97
CA VAL A 12 -19.20 -0.20 -38.78
C VAL A 12 -18.53 0.42 -37.54
N PHE A 13 -19.29 1.18 -36.75
CA PHE A 13 -18.89 1.70 -35.45
C PHE A 13 -19.16 0.67 -34.34
N THR A 14 -18.28 -0.32 -34.16
CA THR A 14 -18.45 -1.36 -33.11
C THR A 14 -17.55 -1.18 -31.88
N SER A 15 -16.48 -0.40 -31.93
CA SER A 15 -15.47 -0.41 -30.86
C SER A 15 -15.88 0.34 -29.58
N GLU A 16 -16.63 1.44 -29.67
CA GLU A 16 -16.98 2.25 -28.48
C GLU A 16 -18.12 1.64 -27.65
N ILE A 17 -19.06 0.95 -28.30
CA ILE A 17 -20.18 0.30 -27.63
C ILE A 17 -19.71 -0.91 -26.82
N ASP A 18 -18.73 -1.66 -27.35
CA ASP A 18 -18.15 -2.80 -26.66
C ASP A 18 -17.35 -2.39 -25.41
N GLU A 19 -16.61 -1.28 -25.47
CA GLU A 19 -15.84 -0.79 -24.32
C GLU A 19 -16.74 -0.25 -23.19
N ALA A 20 -17.81 0.47 -23.54
CA ALA A 20 -18.80 0.94 -22.56
C ALA A 20 -19.51 -0.24 -21.87
N ARG A 21 -19.80 -1.30 -22.63
CA ARG A 21 -20.41 -2.53 -22.10
C ARG A 21 -19.48 -3.29 -21.16
N GLU A 22 -18.20 -3.42 -21.50
CA GLU A 22 -17.21 -4.07 -20.61
C GLU A 22 -17.03 -3.30 -19.29
N ARG A 23 -16.99 -1.96 -19.33
CA ARG A 23 -16.89 -1.13 -18.12
C ARG A 23 -18.11 -1.29 -17.21
N ALA A 24 -19.32 -1.37 -17.78
CA ALA A 24 -20.54 -1.58 -17.02
C ALA A 24 -20.57 -2.97 -16.34
N ILE A 25 -20.11 -4.02 -17.02
CA ILE A 25 -20.00 -5.37 -16.46
C ILE A 25 -19.01 -5.41 -15.28
N MET A 26 -17.85 -4.77 -15.43
CA MET A 26 -16.84 -4.71 -14.37
C MET A 26 -17.33 -3.92 -13.15
N ALA A 27 -18.05 -2.80 -13.37
CA ALA A 27 -18.65 -2.03 -12.28
C ALA A 27 -19.70 -2.83 -11.52
N GLY A 28 -20.57 -3.58 -12.23
CA GLY A 28 -21.55 -4.47 -11.62
C GLY A 28 -20.92 -5.59 -10.79
N ALA A 29 -19.84 -6.20 -11.30
CA ALA A 29 -19.11 -7.26 -10.59
C ALA A 29 -18.44 -6.73 -9.30
N MET A 30 -17.84 -5.53 -9.35
CA MET A 30 -17.25 -4.90 -8.16
C MET A 30 -18.31 -4.53 -7.12
N ALA A 31 -19.46 -4.00 -7.54
CA ALA A 31 -20.57 -3.69 -6.65
C ALA A 31 -21.11 -4.96 -5.95
N GLY A 32 -21.24 -6.06 -6.69
CA GLY A 32 -21.66 -7.36 -6.13
C GLY A 32 -20.68 -7.91 -5.08
N LEU A 33 -19.37 -7.79 -5.32
CA LEU A 33 -18.34 -8.19 -4.35
C LEU A 33 -18.37 -7.33 -3.07
N MET A 34 -18.54 -6.01 -3.21
CA MET A 34 -18.64 -5.12 -2.05
C MET A 34 -19.91 -5.39 -1.22
N LEU A 35 -21.05 -5.63 -1.86
CA LEU A 35 -22.29 -6.01 -1.18
C LEU A 35 -22.17 -7.35 -0.46
N GLY A 36 -21.48 -8.32 -1.07
CA GLY A 36 -21.20 -9.61 -0.44
C GLY A 36 -20.36 -9.48 0.83
N GLU A 37 -19.33 -8.64 0.80
CA GLU A 37 -18.46 -8.41 1.96
C GLU A 37 -19.16 -7.59 3.05
N LEU A 38 -19.98 -6.60 2.67
CA LEU A 38 -20.81 -5.85 3.61
C LEU A 38 -21.79 -6.77 4.35
N ARG A 39 -22.45 -7.69 3.64
CA ARG A 39 -23.36 -8.68 4.24
C ARG A 39 -22.66 -9.58 5.25
N LYS A 40 -21.42 -10.01 4.98
CA LYS A 40 -20.64 -10.80 5.95
C LYS A 40 -20.29 -9.98 7.20
N ASN A 41 -19.86 -8.74 7.01
CA ASN A 41 -19.49 -7.86 8.12
C ASN A 41 -20.69 -7.52 9.02
N VAL A 42 -21.84 -7.21 8.44
CA VAL A 42 -23.09 -6.98 9.19
C VAL A 42 -23.52 -8.24 9.94
N SER A 43 -23.44 -9.42 9.32
CA SER A 43 -23.76 -10.68 9.99
C SER A 43 -22.81 -11.00 11.15
N ALA A 44 -21.52 -10.71 11.00
CA ALA A 44 -20.54 -10.86 12.06
C ALA A 44 -20.83 -9.90 13.22
N LEU A 45 -21.12 -8.63 12.93
CA LEU A 45 -21.45 -7.61 13.92
C LEU A 45 -22.70 -8.00 14.74
N LEU A 46 -23.74 -8.49 14.08
CA LEU A 46 -24.97 -8.96 14.72
C LEU A 46 -24.72 -10.13 15.69
N LYS A 47 -23.88 -11.10 15.29
CA LYS A 47 -23.50 -12.21 16.17
C LYS A 47 -22.72 -11.75 17.39
N THR A 48 -21.84 -10.77 17.23
CA THR A 48 -21.08 -10.20 18.35
C THR A 48 -21.99 -9.42 19.30
N ALA A 49 -22.92 -8.62 18.76
CA ALA A 49 -23.92 -7.90 19.56
C ALA A 49 -24.82 -8.86 20.35
N GLN A 50 -25.25 -9.96 19.72
CA GLN A 50 -26.06 -10.98 20.39
C GLN A 50 -25.31 -11.68 21.53
N ARG A 51 -24.03 -12.02 21.34
CA ARG A 51 -23.20 -12.59 22.42
C ARG A 51 -22.98 -11.62 23.58
N LEU A 52 -22.75 -10.34 23.27
CA LEU A 52 -22.61 -9.31 24.31
C LEU A 52 -23.91 -9.10 25.08
N ALA A 53 -25.06 -9.21 24.42
CA ALA A 53 -26.37 -9.16 25.09
C ALA A 53 -26.61 -10.37 26.00
N GLU A 54 -26.09 -11.55 25.66
CA GLU A 54 -26.20 -12.77 26.48
C GLU A 54 -25.23 -12.78 27.67
N GLU A 55 -24.03 -12.23 27.53
CA GLU A 55 -23.02 -12.18 28.61
C GLU A 55 -23.30 -11.11 29.66
N VAL A 56 -23.94 -10.01 29.25
CA VAL A 56 -24.23 -8.91 30.15
C VAL A 56 -25.65 -9.07 30.71
N SER A 57 -25.74 -9.64 31.90
CA SER A 57 -26.96 -9.64 32.74
C SER A 57 -27.26 -8.21 33.22
N LEU A 58 -27.71 -7.34 32.30
CA LEU A 58 -28.12 -5.96 32.60
C LEU A 58 -29.59 -5.95 33.08
N PRO A 59 -29.93 -5.04 34.01
CA PRO A 59 -31.31 -4.83 34.43
C PRO A 59 -32.17 -4.33 33.25
N PRO A 60 -33.49 -4.62 33.28
CA PRO A 60 -34.36 -4.45 32.13
C PRO A 60 -34.78 -2.98 32.01
N ASP A 61 -33.93 -2.15 31.43
CA ASP A 61 -34.46 -0.96 30.77
C ASP A 61 -34.96 -1.38 29.37
N LEU A 62 -36.18 -1.94 29.38
CA LEU A 62 -36.81 -2.60 28.24
C LEU A 62 -36.88 -1.72 26.98
N GLU A 63 -36.87 -0.40 27.12
CA GLU A 63 -36.97 0.56 26.01
C GLU A 63 -35.68 0.59 25.16
N SER A 64 -34.51 0.49 25.80
CA SER A 64 -33.24 0.52 25.07
C SER A 64 -33.00 -0.78 24.27
N ILE A 65 -33.45 -1.92 24.80
CA ILE A 65 -33.32 -3.23 24.13
C ILE A 65 -34.34 -3.34 23.00
N THR A 66 -35.58 -2.88 23.19
CA THR A 66 -36.58 -2.90 22.10
C THR A 66 -36.20 -1.99 20.94
N PHE A 67 -35.57 -0.83 21.19
CA PHE A 67 -35.08 0.04 20.12
C PHE A 67 -33.99 -0.64 19.27
N VAL A 68 -33.02 -1.31 19.91
CA VAL A 68 -31.95 -2.03 19.20
C VAL A 68 -32.51 -3.22 18.43
N LEU A 69 -33.42 -4.00 19.02
CA LEU A 69 -34.05 -5.13 18.34
C LEU A 69 -34.92 -4.69 17.15
N SER A 70 -35.67 -3.59 17.29
CA SER A 70 -36.45 -3.00 16.19
C SER A 70 -35.55 -2.55 15.03
N ALA A 71 -34.42 -1.90 15.32
CA ALA A 71 -33.46 -1.49 14.29
C ALA A 71 -32.80 -2.70 13.60
N VAL A 72 -32.56 -3.78 14.33
CA VAL A 72 -32.03 -5.04 13.76
C VAL A 72 -33.05 -5.70 12.84
N ASP A 73 -34.33 -5.73 13.21
CA ASP A 73 -35.39 -6.29 12.37
C ASP A 73 -35.64 -5.45 11.11
N GLU A 74 -35.61 -4.10 11.19
CA GLU A 74 -35.68 -3.24 9.99
C GLU A 74 -34.52 -3.49 9.02
N ILE A 75 -33.29 -3.63 9.54
CA ILE A 75 -32.12 -3.93 8.69
C ILE A 75 -32.26 -5.32 8.08
N ARG A 76 -32.74 -6.31 8.84
CA ARG A 76 -32.97 -7.67 8.33
C ARG A 76 -34.01 -7.66 7.21
N ASP A 77 -35.11 -6.93 7.37
CA ASP A 77 -36.17 -6.86 6.38
C ASP A 77 -35.68 -6.15 5.10
N LEU A 78 -34.89 -5.08 5.25
CA LEU A 78 -34.25 -4.40 4.12
C LEU A 78 -33.31 -5.34 3.33
N MET A 79 -32.61 -6.25 4.04
CA MET A 79 -31.71 -7.22 3.41
C MET A 79 -32.45 -8.37 2.73
N LEU A 80 -33.65 -8.74 3.20
CA LEU A 80 -34.47 -9.79 2.59
C LEU A 80 -35.15 -9.31 1.29
N HIS A 81 -35.43 -8.01 1.18
CA HIS A 81 -36.08 -7.41 0.02
C HIS A 81 -35.10 -6.86 -1.04
N MET A 82 -33.78 -7.07 -0.88
CA MET A 82 -32.83 -6.68 -1.94
C MET A 82 -32.95 -7.62 -3.16
N PRO A 83 -33.17 -7.07 -4.37
CA PRO A 83 -33.31 -7.87 -5.58
C PRO A 83 -32.00 -8.61 -5.87
N THR A 84 -32.08 -9.93 -6.00
CA THR A 84 -30.93 -10.78 -6.35
C THR A 84 -30.66 -10.63 -7.85
N ILE A 85 -29.62 -9.88 -8.21
CA ILE A 85 -29.22 -9.69 -9.62
C ILE A 85 -28.54 -10.99 -10.09
N PRO A 86 -29.06 -11.68 -11.12
CA PRO A 86 -28.44 -12.90 -11.64
C PRO A 86 -27.08 -12.60 -12.28
N CYS A 87 -26.03 -13.31 -11.83
CA CYS A 87 -24.68 -13.17 -12.36
C CYS A 87 -24.60 -13.57 -13.85
N PRO A 88 -24.04 -12.73 -14.73
CA PRO A 88 -23.79 -13.11 -16.12
C PRO A 88 -22.66 -14.15 -16.22
N ARG A 89 -22.86 -15.20 -17.03
CA ARG A 89 -21.83 -16.20 -17.33
C ARG A 89 -20.67 -15.57 -18.15
N PRO A 90 -19.42 -15.95 -17.89
CA PRO A 90 -18.26 -15.41 -18.60
C PRO A 90 -18.19 -15.91 -20.06
N PRO A 91 -17.77 -15.07 -21.03
CA PRO A 91 -17.59 -15.48 -22.42
C PRO A 91 -16.23 -16.17 -22.65
N THR A 92 -16.26 -17.23 -23.46
CA THR A 92 -15.12 -18.03 -23.91
C THR A 92 -14.31 -17.25 -24.96
N ARG A 93 -13.03 -16.93 -24.67
CA ARG A 93 -12.13 -16.19 -25.58
C ARG A 93 -11.50 -17.11 -26.64
N CYS A 94 -11.61 -16.72 -27.91
CA CYS A 94 -10.87 -17.32 -29.04
C CYS A 94 -9.55 -16.58 -29.26
N PHE A 95 -8.46 -17.30 -29.52
CA PHE A 95 -7.14 -16.76 -29.86
C PHE A 95 -7.03 -16.53 -31.38
N VAL A 96 -6.65 -15.32 -31.80
CA VAL A 96 -6.24 -15.01 -33.18
C VAL A 96 -4.73 -14.74 -33.19
N LYS A 97 -4.03 -15.42 -34.10
CA LYS A 97 -2.57 -15.44 -34.27
C LYS A 97 -2.18 -14.43 -35.35
N ALA A 98 -1.28 -13.49 -35.05
CA ALA A 98 -0.75 -12.53 -36.04
C ALA A 98 0.53 -13.06 -36.73
N PRO A 99 0.77 -12.76 -38.02
CA PRO A 99 2.00 -13.17 -38.72
C PRO A 99 3.14 -12.16 -38.58
N LEU A 100 4.37 -12.69 -38.60
CA LEU A 100 5.65 -11.98 -38.69
C LEU A 100 5.95 -11.63 -40.15
N GLU A 101 6.49 -10.42 -40.39
CA GLU A 101 7.24 -10.10 -41.62
C GLU A 101 8.67 -9.62 -41.32
N PRO A 102 9.63 -9.84 -42.25
CA PRO A 102 11.06 -9.70 -42.00
C PRO A 102 11.68 -8.41 -42.59
N ALA A 103 12.90 -8.17 -42.12
CA ALA A 103 13.73 -7.01 -42.37
C ALA A 103 14.24 -6.88 -43.82
N GLU A 104 14.48 -5.62 -44.23
CA GLU A 104 15.36 -5.29 -45.34
C GLU A 104 16.36 -4.20 -44.95
N THR A 105 17.55 -4.30 -45.55
CA THR A 105 18.82 -3.71 -45.11
C THR A 105 19.38 -2.80 -46.22
N ARG A 106 20.18 -1.79 -45.80
CA ARG A 106 21.21 -1.00 -46.55
C ARG A 106 20.74 0.21 -47.39
N PRO A 107 21.64 1.16 -47.78
CA PRO A 107 23.05 1.39 -47.39
C PRO A 107 23.42 2.85 -46.99
N GLN A 108 24.66 2.99 -46.51
CA GLN A 108 25.36 4.22 -46.10
C GLN A 108 25.76 5.13 -47.27
N GLN A 109 25.84 6.45 -47.03
CA GLN A 109 26.83 7.36 -47.65
C GLN A 109 27.13 8.61 -46.77
N PRO A 110 28.26 9.32 -47.00
CA PRO A 110 29.01 10.00 -45.94
C PRO A 110 29.04 11.55 -46.01
N SER A 111 29.54 12.11 -44.89
CA SER A 111 30.33 13.35 -44.74
C SER A 111 29.63 14.74 -44.69
N LYS A 112 29.79 15.42 -43.55
CA LYS A 112 30.52 16.72 -43.38
C LYS A 112 30.54 17.15 -41.90
N PRO A 113 31.63 17.71 -41.38
CA PRO A 113 31.72 18.14 -39.99
C PRO A 113 31.10 19.53 -39.85
N ARG A 114 30.07 19.65 -39.00
CA ARG A 114 29.55 20.95 -38.56
C ARG A 114 29.66 21.00 -37.05
N HIS A 115 30.55 21.85 -36.55
CA HIS A 115 30.61 22.22 -35.14
C HIS A 115 29.26 22.83 -34.74
N GLN A 116 28.46 22.07 -33.99
CA GLN A 116 27.32 22.56 -33.23
C GLN A 116 27.63 22.39 -31.73
N PRO A 117 27.31 23.40 -30.90
CA PRO A 117 27.48 23.30 -29.46
C PRO A 117 26.55 22.23 -28.89
N THR A 118 27.12 21.42 -28.01
CA THR A 118 26.57 20.22 -27.38
C THR A 118 25.27 20.52 -26.63
N ALA A 119 24.14 20.44 -27.32
CA ALA A 119 22.82 20.46 -26.70
C ALA A 119 22.56 19.10 -26.04
N ALA A 120 22.25 19.16 -24.75
CA ALA A 120 21.71 18.13 -23.87
C ALA A 120 21.49 16.75 -24.50
N ARG A 121 22.41 15.83 -24.17
CA ARG A 121 22.25 14.39 -24.36
C ARG A 121 20.94 13.99 -23.68
N ARG A 122 19.92 13.65 -24.47
CA ARG A 122 18.72 12.97 -23.98
C ARG A 122 19.17 11.70 -23.29
N ASP A 123 19.07 11.67 -21.97
CA ASP A 123 19.24 10.48 -21.17
C ASP A 123 18.24 9.43 -21.67
N ALA A 124 18.77 8.45 -22.42
CA ALA A 124 18.04 7.25 -22.75
C ALA A 124 17.48 6.67 -21.44
N ALA A 125 16.14 6.61 -21.37
CA ALA A 125 15.42 6.07 -20.23
C ALA A 125 15.96 4.67 -19.93
N LYS A 126 16.72 4.56 -18.84
CA LYS A 126 17.18 3.27 -18.34
C LYS A 126 15.96 2.36 -18.14
N PRO A 127 16.01 1.10 -18.60
CA PRO A 127 14.90 0.18 -18.43
C PRO A 127 14.55 0.11 -16.94
N SER A 128 13.27 0.28 -16.66
CA SER A 128 12.66 0.16 -15.34
C SER A 128 13.20 -1.08 -14.65
N ARG A 129 14.01 -0.90 -13.59
CA ARG A 129 14.43 -1.99 -12.72
C ARG A 129 13.15 -2.65 -12.22
N ARG A 130 12.89 -3.90 -12.64
CA ARG A 130 11.80 -4.72 -12.10
C ARG A 130 11.81 -4.56 -10.59
N ALA A 131 10.69 -4.17 -10.01
CA ALA A 131 10.54 -4.02 -8.56
C ALA A 131 10.95 -5.36 -7.94
N LEU A 132 11.99 -5.36 -7.10
CA LEU A 132 12.35 -6.58 -6.37
C LEU A 132 11.14 -6.97 -5.51
N PRO A 133 10.78 -8.25 -5.45
CA PRO A 133 9.69 -8.71 -4.60
C PRO A 133 9.98 -8.30 -3.16
N SER A 134 8.96 -7.78 -2.47
CA SER A 134 9.07 -7.39 -1.07
C SER A 134 9.57 -8.57 -0.24
N THR A 135 10.61 -8.31 0.57
CA THR A 135 11.24 -9.31 1.42
C THR A 135 10.71 -9.28 2.85
N ARG A 136 9.74 -8.43 3.16
CA ARG A 136 9.27 -8.21 4.53
C ARG A 136 7.75 -8.28 4.62
N LEU A 137 7.24 -8.99 5.62
CA LEU A 137 5.84 -9.02 5.99
C LEU A 137 5.69 -8.38 7.37
N ILE A 138 4.81 -7.39 7.52
CA ILE A 138 4.49 -6.78 8.80
C ILE A 138 3.23 -7.43 9.35
N VAL A 139 3.26 -7.79 10.63
CA VAL A 139 2.10 -8.21 11.42
C VAL A 139 1.76 -7.07 12.37
N ASP A 140 0.60 -6.45 12.16
CA ASP A 140 0.17 -5.27 12.92
C ASP A 140 -0.47 -5.66 14.25
N LEU A 141 0.24 -5.42 15.34
CA LEU A 141 -0.20 -5.80 16.67
C LEU A 141 -0.86 -4.62 17.41
N SER A 142 -1.20 -3.52 16.72
CA SER A 142 -1.78 -2.32 17.36
C SER A 142 -3.09 -2.57 18.10
N GLY A 143 -3.85 -3.61 17.72
CA GLY A 143 -5.08 -4.05 18.39
C GLY A 143 -4.91 -5.28 19.27
N CYS A 144 -3.71 -5.87 19.32
CA CYS A 144 -3.44 -7.05 20.13
C CYS A 144 -2.65 -6.65 21.38
N HIS A 145 -2.92 -7.31 22.50
CA HIS A 145 -2.20 -7.08 23.75
C HIS A 145 -1.28 -8.27 24.06
N PRO A 146 -0.05 -8.33 23.48
CA PRO A 146 0.88 -9.42 23.75
C PRO A 146 1.31 -9.38 25.22
N THR A 147 1.10 -10.49 25.92
CA THR A 147 1.50 -10.67 27.32
C THR A 147 2.94 -11.18 27.45
N LYS A 148 3.48 -11.78 26.38
CA LYS A 148 4.83 -12.32 26.31
C LYS A 148 5.66 -11.62 25.24
N LYS A 149 6.96 -11.51 25.49
CA LYS A 149 7.96 -10.99 24.54
C LYS A 149 8.99 -12.08 24.25
N PRO A 150 8.65 -13.07 23.41
CA PRO A 150 9.57 -14.14 23.05
C PRO A 150 10.80 -13.57 22.31
N HIS A 151 11.93 -14.26 22.45
CA HIS A 151 13.14 -13.90 21.72
C HIS A 151 12.91 -14.03 20.21
N PRO A 152 13.40 -13.10 19.37
CA PRO A 152 13.14 -13.14 17.92
C PRO A 152 13.60 -14.43 17.23
N ALA A 153 14.69 -15.05 17.71
CA ALA A 153 15.14 -16.33 17.20
C ALA A 153 14.14 -17.47 17.46
N SER A 154 13.46 -17.46 18.63
CA SER A 154 12.45 -18.46 18.97
C SER A 154 11.23 -18.35 18.05
N LEU A 155 10.78 -17.11 17.75
CA LEU A 155 9.72 -16.87 16.77
C LEU A 155 10.13 -17.33 15.37
N CYS A 156 11.37 -17.03 14.96
CA CYS A 156 11.90 -17.43 13.66
C CYS A 156 11.94 -18.95 13.50
N ASN A 157 12.45 -19.67 14.50
CA ASN A 157 12.54 -21.13 14.49
C ASN A 157 11.14 -21.75 14.44
N ALA A 158 10.22 -21.32 15.32
CA ALA A 158 8.85 -21.83 15.34
C ALA A 158 8.13 -21.62 14.00
N LEU A 159 8.33 -20.46 13.35
CA LEU A 159 7.78 -20.19 12.02
C LEU A 159 8.40 -21.10 10.96
N ASN A 160 9.71 -21.30 10.96
CA ASN A 160 10.38 -22.17 9.99
C ASN A 160 9.96 -23.64 10.15
N ASP A 161 9.78 -24.10 11.40
CA ASP A 161 9.27 -25.43 11.71
C ASP A 161 7.84 -25.60 11.19
N ALA A 162 6.96 -24.62 11.45
CA ALA A 162 5.56 -24.64 11.00
C ALA A 162 5.42 -24.54 9.46
N LEU A 163 6.30 -23.80 8.80
CA LEU A 163 6.30 -23.62 7.34
C LEU A 163 6.95 -24.79 6.57
N GLY A 164 7.54 -25.76 7.28
CA GLY A 164 8.05 -27.00 6.69
C GLY A 164 9.17 -26.79 5.67
N GLY A 165 10.00 -25.76 5.84
CA GLY A 165 11.17 -25.47 5.00
C GLY A 165 10.88 -24.97 3.58
N ARG A 166 9.62 -24.99 3.11
CA ARG A 166 9.24 -24.46 1.78
C ARG A 166 9.26 -22.93 1.74
N LEU A 167 8.82 -22.32 2.84
CA LEU A 167 8.87 -20.88 3.06
C LEU A 167 9.77 -20.66 4.28
N ALA A 168 10.92 -20.02 4.06
CA ALA A 168 11.85 -19.72 5.13
C ALA A 168 11.74 -18.24 5.54
N VAL A 169 11.67 -18.01 6.84
CA VAL A 169 11.85 -16.72 7.49
C VAL A 169 13.32 -16.65 7.93
N SER A 170 14.04 -15.66 7.41
CA SER A 170 15.46 -15.45 7.73
C SER A 170 15.66 -14.76 9.07
N ALA A 171 14.74 -13.87 9.44
CA ALA A 171 14.77 -13.15 10.71
C ALA A 171 13.38 -12.67 11.10
N VAL A 172 13.20 -12.43 12.40
CA VAL A 172 12.07 -11.70 12.97
C VAL A 172 12.62 -10.49 13.69
N SER A 173 11.95 -9.36 13.58
CA SER A 173 12.29 -8.13 14.31
C SER A 173 11.03 -7.39 14.75
N THR A 174 11.13 -6.56 15.78
CA THR A 174 10.00 -5.79 16.29
C THR A 174 10.20 -4.31 16.02
N THR A 175 9.15 -3.63 15.60
CA THR A 175 9.12 -2.17 15.47
C THR A 175 9.05 -1.49 16.85
N ARG A 176 9.28 -0.17 16.88
CA ARG A 176 9.08 0.62 18.11
C ARG A 176 7.62 0.61 18.58
N SER A 177 6.65 0.49 17.67
CA SER A 177 5.22 0.40 17.98
C SER A 177 4.78 -1.00 18.43
N GLY A 178 5.69 -1.98 18.48
CA GLY A 178 5.38 -3.34 18.91
C GLY A 178 4.98 -4.30 17.79
N ASN A 179 4.85 -3.83 16.54
CA ASN A 179 4.54 -4.68 15.38
C ASN A 179 5.70 -5.60 15.02
N LEU A 180 5.40 -6.81 14.55
CA LEU A 180 6.42 -7.76 14.09
C LEU A 180 6.71 -7.56 12.60
N ILE A 181 7.98 -7.67 12.25
CA ILE A 181 8.48 -7.69 10.87
C ILE A 181 9.12 -9.06 10.65
N LEU A 182 8.53 -9.85 9.77
CA LEU A 182 9.04 -11.13 9.30
C LEU A 182 9.85 -10.89 8.03
N HIS A 183 11.12 -11.28 8.05
CA HIS A 183 12.00 -11.16 6.88
C HIS A 183 11.98 -12.48 6.13
N ALA A 184 11.39 -12.50 4.94
CA ALA A 184 11.41 -13.65 4.05
C ALA A 184 12.84 -13.94 3.58
N SER A 185 13.22 -15.21 3.53
CA SER A 185 14.50 -15.65 2.99
C SER A 185 14.44 -15.71 1.46
N ALA A 186 14.91 -14.64 0.80
CA ALA A 186 15.07 -14.63 -0.64
C ALA A 186 16.20 -15.60 -1.05
N PRO A 187 16.15 -16.24 -2.24
CA PRO A 187 15.13 -16.09 -3.28
C PRO A 187 13.95 -17.06 -3.16
N ALA A 188 14.04 -18.07 -2.29
CA ALA A 188 13.07 -19.16 -2.20
C ALA A 188 11.71 -18.72 -1.64
N CYS A 189 11.68 -17.66 -0.82
CA CYS A 189 10.49 -17.15 -0.16
C CYS A 189 10.33 -15.65 -0.45
N SER A 190 9.11 -15.25 -0.83
CA SER A 190 8.70 -13.84 -0.93
C SER A 190 7.77 -13.48 0.22
N ALA A 191 7.73 -12.21 0.61
CA ALA A 191 6.76 -11.78 1.62
C ALA A 191 5.31 -12.02 1.17
N GLN A 192 5.04 -11.96 -0.14
CA GLN A 192 3.76 -12.33 -0.74
C GLN A 192 3.37 -13.78 -0.40
N ALA A 193 4.33 -14.71 -0.51
CA ALA A 193 4.09 -16.11 -0.21
C ALA A 193 3.83 -16.33 1.29
N LEU A 194 4.52 -15.60 2.17
CA LEU A 194 4.21 -15.62 3.61
C LEU A 194 2.81 -15.05 3.90
N ALA A 195 2.43 -13.95 3.24
CA ALA A 195 1.11 -13.34 3.40
C ALA A 195 -0.03 -14.27 2.95
N ALA A 196 0.21 -15.11 1.93
CA ALA A 196 -0.74 -16.13 1.52
C ALA A 196 -0.97 -17.21 2.60
N HIS A 197 -0.03 -17.38 3.54
CA HIS A 197 -0.12 -18.31 4.67
C HIS A 197 -0.37 -17.58 6.00
N ARG A 198 -1.02 -16.42 5.96
CA ARG A 198 -1.26 -15.54 7.12
C ARG A 198 -1.84 -16.26 8.34
N SER A 199 -2.81 -17.16 8.15
CA SER A 199 -3.46 -17.85 9.27
C SER A 199 -2.54 -18.85 9.95
N LEU A 200 -1.65 -19.53 9.19
CA LEU A 200 -0.61 -20.41 9.75
C LEU A 200 0.46 -19.60 10.49
N VAL A 201 0.87 -18.46 9.91
CA VAL A 201 1.79 -17.52 10.55
C VAL A 201 1.20 -17.03 11.87
N TRP A 202 -0.08 -16.65 11.89
CA TRP A 202 -0.75 -16.16 13.09
C TRP A 202 -0.91 -17.25 14.15
N SER A 203 -1.40 -18.43 13.78
CA SER A 203 -1.58 -19.54 14.72
C SER A 203 -0.28 -20.00 15.37
N THR A 204 0.86 -19.76 14.71
CA THR A 204 2.19 -20.06 15.24
C THR A 204 2.69 -18.97 16.19
N ILE A 205 2.45 -17.70 15.86
CA ILE A 205 2.96 -16.55 16.62
C ILE A 205 2.09 -16.23 17.83
N SER A 206 0.76 -16.30 17.72
CA SER A 206 -0.17 -15.85 18.76
C SER A 206 0.04 -16.56 20.12
N PRO A 207 0.30 -17.88 20.21
CA PRO A 207 0.52 -18.54 21.51
C PRO A 207 1.87 -18.12 22.13
N LEU A 208 2.88 -17.89 21.28
CA LEU A 208 4.22 -17.46 21.71
C LEU A 208 4.21 -16.02 22.25
N LEU A 209 3.35 -15.16 21.69
CA LEU A 209 3.10 -13.82 22.20
C LEU A 209 2.13 -13.79 23.39
N GLY A 210 1.49 -14.92 23.72
CA GLY A 210 0.48 -15.01 24.77
C GLY A 210 -0.75 -14.16 24.48
N ILE A 211 -1.16 -14.11 23.21
CA ILE A 211 -2.36 -13.41 22.75
C ILE A 211 -3.52 -14.40 22.79
N THR A 212 -4.55 -14.09 23.58
CA THR A 212 -5.75 -14.92 23.73
C THR A 212 -6.87 -14.55 22.76
N ASP A 213 -6.76 -13.40 22.10
CA ASP A 213 -7.74 -12.94 21.12
C ASP A 213 -7.72 -13.85 19.87
N PRO A 214 -8.87 -14.44 19.46
CA PRO A 214 -8.94 -15.24 18.25
C PRO A 214 -8.83 -14.40 16.96
N ALA A 215 -8.98 -13.08 17.01
CA ALA A 215 -8.94 -12.22 15.84
C ALA A 215 -7.53 -12.19 15.20
N GLU A 216 -7.46 -12.51 13.91
CA GLU A 216 -6.21 -12.42 13.15
C GLU A 216 -5.87 -10.94 12.87
N PRO A 217 -4.68 -10.45 13.26
CA PRO A 217 -4.29 -9.08 13.00
C PRO A 217 -4.09 -8.83 11.50
N PRO A 218 -4.22 -7.58 11.04
CA PRO A 218 -3.83 -7.21 9.70
C PRO A 218 -2.36 -7.56 9.44
N MET A 219 -2.11 -8.24 8.32
CA MET A 219 -0.76 -8.50 7.81
C MET A 219 -0.61 -7.83 6.45
N TYR A 220 0.46 -7.08 6.26
CA TYR A 220 0.73 -6.38 5.01
C TYR A 220 2.20 -6.44 4.64
N LEU A 221 2.46 -6.41 3.34
CA LEU A 221 3.81 -6.44 2.82
C LEU A 221 4.51 -5.14 3.19
N ALA A 222 5.67 -5.26 3.83
CA ALA A 222 6.58 -4.13 4.01
C ALA A 222 7.28 -3.89 2.68
N ASP A 223 6.60 -3.21 1.77
CA ASP A 223 7.32 -2.53 0.70
C ASP A 223 8.40 -1.63 1.31
N PRO A 224 9.55 -1.48 0.65
CA PRO A 224 10.61 -0.64 1.17
C PRO A 224 10.06 0.77 1.33
N TRP A 225 9.80 1.15 2.59
CA TRP A 225 9.38 2.50 2.98
C TRP A 225 10.03 3.53 2.08
N HIS A 226 9.20 4.26 1.35
CA HIS A 226 9.67 5.21 0.37
C HIS A 226 10.06 6.48 1.12
N LYS A 227 11.32 6.52 1.52
CA LYS A 227 11.88 7.62 2.31
C LYS A 227 12.07 8.85 1.42
N VAL A 228 11.31 9.90 1.73
CA VAL A 228 11.38 11.19 1.07
C VAL A 228 11.90 12.23 2.07
N VAL A 229 12.69 13.17 1.59
CA VAL A 229 13.19 14.30 2.37
C VAL A 229 12.56 15.57 1.83
N PHE A 230 11.85 16.27 2.70
CA PHE A 230 11.32 17.60 2.47
C PHE A 230 12.31 18.64 2.98
N HIS A 231 12.73 19.52 2.09
CA HIS A 231 13.70 20.57 2.37
C HIS A 231 12.97 21.88 2.64
N ARG A 232 13.55 22.70 3.51
CA ARG A 232 13.07 24.06 3.80
C ARG A 232 11.62 24.09 4.29
N VAL A 233 11.26 23.15 5.17
CA VAL A 233 9.95 23.14 5.80
C VAL A 233 9.90 24.25 6.84
N PRO A 234 9.03 25.26 6.70
CA PRO A 234 8.97 26.35 7.67
C PRO A 234 8.43 25.87 9.01
N LEU A 235 8.96 26.43 10.10
CA LEU A 235 8.44 26.23 11.45
C LEU A 235 7.38 27.30 11.76
N MET A 236 6.27 26.89 12.40
CA MET A 236 5.24 27.85 12.83
C MET A 236 5.73 28.76 13.98
N GLN A 237 6.70 28.28 14.77
CA GLN A 237 7.35 29.03 15.82
C GLN A 237 8.86 28.78 15.73
N PRO A 238 9.70 29.83 15.70
CA PRO A 238 11.15 29.67 15.65
C PRO A 238 11.66 28.78 16.79
N GLY A 239 12.35 27.70 16.43
CA GLY A 239 12.96 26.78 17.40
C GLY A 239 12.02 25.72 18.00
N ALA A 240 10.71 25.78 17.76
CA ALA A 240 9.79 24.73 18.18
C ALA A 240 9.50 23.79 17.02
N LEU A 241 9.90 22.52 17.16
CA LEU A 241 9.53 21.48 16.20
C LEU A 241 8.05 21.11 16.36
N PRO A 242 7.29 20.98 15.26
CA PRO A 242 5.93 20.45 15.34
C PRO A 242 5.97 19.00 15.83
N SER A 243 4.94 18.58 16.55
CA SER A 243 4.78 17.17 16.88
C SER A 243 4.61 16.33 15.61
N ASP A 244 5.03 15.06 15.63
CA ASP A 244 4.84 14.15 14.50
C ASP A 244 3.37 14.09 14.06
N ARG A 245 2.44 14.12 15.03
CA ARG A 245 1.00 14.09 14.79
C ARG A 245 0.50 15.35 14.08
N ASP A 246 0.96 16.52 14.49
CA ASP A 246 0.56 17.78 13.86
C ASP A 246 1.15 17.93 12.46
N PHE A 247 2.40 17.47 12.28
CA PHE A 247 3.02 17.40 10.97
C PHE A 247 2.24 16.48 10.01
N ILE A 248 1.89 15.26 10.45
CA ILE A 248 1.10 14.32 9.64
C ILE A 248 -0.28 14.90 9.31
N ARG A 249 -0.92 15.57 10.26
CA ARG A 249 -2.21 16.24 10.04
C ARG A 249 -2.09 17.36 8.98
N GLU A 250 -1.03 18.16 9.02
CA GLU A 250 -0.82 19.22 8.02
C GLU A 250 -0.57 18.64 6.63
N VAL A 251 0.30 17.62 6.52
CA VAL A 251 0.54 16.90 5.26
C VAL A 251 -0.78 16.41 4.68
N ALA A 252 -1.61 15.79 5.50
CA ALA A 252 -2.90 15.26 5.10
C ALA A 252 -3.86 16.32 4.56
N LYS A 253 -4.05 17.38 5.36
CA LYS A 253 -5.01 18.44 5.09
C LYS A 253 -4.66 19.19 3.81
N ARG A 254 -3.38 19.50 3.59
CA ARG A 254 -2.94 20.35 2.47
C ARG A 254 -2.75 19.60 1.16
N ASN A 255 -2.40 18.32 1.21
CA ASN A 255 -1.98 17.58 0.02
C ASN A 255 -3.04 16.58 -0.49
N GLN A 256 -4.25 16.63 0.09
CA GLN A 256 -5.41 15.83 -0.31
C GLN A 256 -5.07 14.34 -0.39
N LEU A 257 -4.39 13.85 0.64
CA LEU A 257 -4.08 12.43 0.73
C LEU A 257 -5.21 11.75 1.54
N PRO A 258 -6.03 10.89 0.92
CA PRO A 258 -7.05 10.14 1.66
C PRO A 258 -6.36 9.14 2.61
N GLY A 259 -6.85 9.06 3.86
CA GLY A 259 -6.39 8.04 4.84
C GLY A 259 -4.95 8.19 5.36
N THR A 260 -4.37 9.38 5.29
CA THR A 260 -2.96 9.72 5.60
C THR A 260 -2.32 9.13 6.83
N GLN A 261 -3.05 9.01 7.94
CA GLN A 261 -2.49 8.48 9.19
C GLN A 261 -1.98 7.05 9.02
N TYR A 262 -2.50 6.31 8.02
CA TYR A 262 -2.09 4.96 7.70
C TYR A 262 -1.11 4.87 6.52
N ARG A 263 -0.76 5.99 5.87
CA ARG A 263 0.11 6.02 4.68
C ARG A 263 1.47 6.66 4.95
N ILE A 264 1.56 7.45 6.02
CA ILE A 264 2.78 8.07 6.52
C ILE A 264 3.16 7.36 7.82
N GLY A 265 4.39 6.88 7.93
CA GLY A 265 4.88 6.34 9.19
C GLY A 265 5.87 7.26 9.85
N ASN A 266 7.15 6.92 9.80
CA ASN A 266 8.16 7.63 10.59
C ASN A 266 8.43 9.04 10.01
N VAL A 267 8.18 10.05 10.82
CA VAL A 267 8.64 11.42 10.60
C VAL A 267 9.90 11.65 11.42
N ARG A 268 10.94 12.22 10.79
CA ARG A 268 12.20 12.53 11.45
C ARG A 268 12.73 13.89 11.01
N PHE A 269 12.79 14.82 11.95
CA PHE A 269 13.44 16.11 11.75
C PHE A 269 14.97 15.93 11.68
N LEU A 270 15.56 16.36 10.58
CA LEU A 270 17.00 16.31 10.31
C LEU A 270 17.61 17.67 10.69
N LEU A 271 17.78 17.89 12.00
CA LEU A 271 18.49 19.07 12.51
C LEU A 271 20.00 18.80 12.57
N GLU A 272 20.80 19.81 12.26
CA GLU A 272 22.22 19.85 12.66
C GLU A 272 22.26 20.21 14.15
N ARG A 273 22.90 19.36 14.98
CA ARG A 273 22.88 19.47 16.45
C ARG A 273 23.38 20.81 17.00
N ASP A 274 24.19 21.54 16.24
CA ASP A 274 24.95 22.69 16.73
C ASP A 274 24.51 24.04 16.15
N LYS A 275 23.34 24.13 15.50
CA LYS A 275 22.89 25.41 14.90
C LYS A 275 21.62 25.93 15.58
N ALA A 276 21.65 27.23 15.85
CA ALA A 276 20.58 28.06 16.37
C ALA A 276 19.21 27.76 15.73
N PRO A 277 18.08 28.06 16.43
CA PRO A 277 16.74 27.76 15.95
C PRO A 277 16.53 28.39 14.57
N ARG A 278 16.49 27.54 13.54
CA ARG A 278 16.21 27.97 12.17
C ARG A 278 14.72 28.16 11.99
N GLU A 279 14.35 29.13 11.16
CA GLU A 279 12.98 29.31 10.67
C GLU A 279 12.53 28.12 9.79
N GLU A 280 13.49 27.36 9.25
CA GLU A 280 13.25 26.23 8.37
C GLU A 280 13.99 24.97 8.82
N VAL A 281 13.36 23.81 8.61
CA VAL A 281 13.90 22.49 8.92
C VAL A 281 13.86 21.56 7.71
N THR A 282 14.69 20.54 7.74
CA THR A 282 14.63 19.43 6.77
C THR A 282 14.00 18.24 7.46
N VAL A 283 12.99 17.62 6.83
CA VAL A 283 12.22 16.53 7.44
C VAL A 283 12.31 15.30 6.55
N ARG A 284 12.67 14.15 7.12
CA ARG A 284 12.53 12.86 6.47
C ARG A 284 11.16 12.29 6.82
N VAL A 285 10.44 11.85 5.80
CA VAL A 285 9.14 11.20 5.94
C VAL A 285 9.19 9.86 5.22
N ASP A 286 8.78 8.83 5.93
CA ASP A 286 8.73 7.47 5.41
C ASP A 286 7.28 7.19 4.95
N PHE A 287 7.08 6.98 3.64
CA PHE A 287 5.79 6.64 3.05
C PHE A 287 5.65 5.12 2.88
N ILE A 288 4.44 4.61 3.10
CA ILE A 288 4.10 3.21 2.88
C ILE A 288 3.93 2.96 1.37
N GLU A 289 3.17 3.82 0.69
CA GLU A 289 2.82 3.66 -0.72
C GLU A 289 3.84 4.33 -1.66
N GLN A 290 4.20 3.64 -2.75
CA GLN A 290 5.18 4.14 -3.71
C GLN A 290 4.65 5.34 -4.50
N GLU A 291 3.36 5.32 -4.82
CA GLU A 291 2.65 6.31 -5.60
C GLU A 291 2.67 7.67 -4.88
N ASP A 292 2.43 7.67 -3.57
CA ASP A 292 2.48 8.87 -2.74
C ASP A 292 3.88 9.46 -2.73
N ALA A 293 4.90 8.64 -2.49
CA ALA A 293 6.28 9.09 -2.51
C ALA A 293 6.69 9.62 -3.89
N ARG A 294 6.31 8.95 -4.98
CA ARG A 294 6.56 9.42 -6.36
C ARG A 294 5.87 10.74 -6.63
N ARG A 295 4.61 10.89 -6.22
CA ARG A 295 3.85 12.14 -6.34
C ARG A 295 4.59 13.27 -5.64
N PHE A 296 4.98 13.09 -4.38
CA PHE A 296 5.73 14.10 -3.64
C PHE A 296 7.10 14.39 -4.25
N LEU A 297 7.81 13.38 -4.75
CA LEU A 297 9.10 13.58 -5.42
C LEU A 297 8.98 14.38 -6.73
N ARG A 298 7.86 14.27 -7.43
CA ARG A 298 7.57 15.00 -8.68
C ARG A 298 7.07 16.41 -8.40
N ASP A 299 6.08 16.51 -7.51
CA ASP A 299 5.27 17.72 -7.35
C ASP A 299 5.74 18.59 -6.16
N GLY A 300 6.63 18.09 -5.31
CA GLY A 300 6.93 18.69 -4.00
C GLY A 300 5.79 18.49 -3.00
N ILE A 301 5.80 19.22 -1.90
CA ILE A 301 4.76 19.16 -0.86
C ILE A 301 4.40 20.57 -0.39
N PHE A 302 3.14 20.82 -0.05
CA PHE A 302 2.74 22.08 0.59
C PHE A 302 2.60 21.88 2.11
N LEU A 303 3.37 22.65 2.90
CA LEU A 303 3.41 22.56 4.36
C LEU A 303 3.47 23.95 4.98
N PHE A 304 2.62 24.19 5.99
CA PHE A 304 2.58 25.44 6.76
C PHE A 304 2.62 26.70 5.90
N GLY A 305 1.89 26.69 4.77
CA GLY A 305 1.80 27.84 3.86
C GLY A 305 2.90 27.95 2.80
N SER A 306 3.88 27.04 2.76
CA SER A 306 4.97 27.07 1.77
C SER A 306 5.08 25.78 0.96
N HIS A 307 5.48 25.92 -0.31
CA HIS A 307 5.84 24.79 -1.15
C HIS A 307 7.28 24.35 -0.86
N CYS A 308 7.43 23.11 -0.43
CA CYS A 308 8.69 22.53 -0.01
C CYS A 308 9.17 21.53 -1.08
N ARG A 309 10.47 21.60 -1.40
CA ARG A 309 11.09 20.67 -2.34
C ARG A 309 11.24 19.30 -1.71
N ALA A 310 10.86 18.26 -2.44
CA ALA A 310 11.07 16.88 -2.06
C ALA A 310 12.27 16.25 -2.79
N THR A 311 12.98 15.35 -2.13
CA THR A 311 14.03 14.53 -2.75
C THR A 311 14.04 13.12 -2.16
N ARG A 312 14.56 12.14 -2.90
CA ARG A 312 14.70 10.77 -2.38
C ARG A 312 15.76 10.77 -1.28
N TYR A 313 15.43 10.19 -0.13
CA TYR A 313 16.41 9.99 0.94
C TYR A 313 17.54 9.09 0.45
N LYS A 314 18.77 9.57 0.60
CA LYS A 314 19.99 8.78 0.40
C LYS A 314 20.59 8.53 1.78
N PRO A 315 20.67 7.27 2.25
CA PRO A 315 21.38 6.97 3.48
C PRO A 315 22.80 7.52 3.36
N ARG A 316 23.26 8.28 4.36
CA ARG A 316 24.69 8.58 4.46
C ARG A 316 25.39 7.24 4.69
N SER A 317 26.15 6.79 3.70
CA SER A 317 27.08 5.69 3.89
C SER A 317 28.03 6.13 4.99
N SER A 318 28.02 5.43 6.13
CA SER A 318 28.92 5.66 7.25
C SER A 318 30.32 5.15 6.94
N ASN A 319 30.80 5.36 5.72
CA ASN A 319 32.14 4.97 5.32
C ASN A 319 33.15 5.94 5.97
N GLY A 320 33.85 5.45 6.99
CA GLY A 320 35.27 5.75 7.15
C GLY A 320 35.66 7.04 7.88
N ARG A 321 35.05 7.37 9.02
CA ARG A 321 35.86 8.00 10.09
C ARG A 321 36.52 6.88 10.90
N GLN A 322 37.47 6.18 10.29
CA GLN A 322 38.60 5.66 11.06
C GLN A 322 39.43 6.90 11.38
N THR A 323 39.31 7.38 12.62
CA THR A 323 40.28 8.30 13.20
C THR A 323 41.61 7.55 13.29
N SER A 324 42.41 7.61 12.23
CA SER A 324 43.83 7.27 12.30
C SER A 324 44.50 8.21 13.30
N GLY A 325 45.31 7.64 14.17
CA GLY A 325 45.83 8.23 15.39
C GLY A 325 46.51 9.59 15.25
N GLY A 326 46.33 10.40 16.30
CA GLY A 326 47.30 11.40 16.72
C GLY A 326 47.89 10.95 18.05
N HIS A 327 48.93 10.12 18.00
CA HIS A 327 49.94 10.10 19.06
C HIS A 327 50.97 11.15 18.66
N GLY A 328 51.06 12.19 19.48
CA GLY A 328 52.08 13.21 19.50
C GLY A 328 52.07 13.82 20.89
#